data_AF-A0A351SCL9-F1
#
_entry.id   AF-A0A351SCL9-F1
#
_cell.length_a   1.000
_cell.length_b   1.000
_cell.length_c   1.000
_cell.angle_alpha   90.00
_cell.angle_beta   90.00
_cell.angle_gamma   90.00
#
_symmetry.space_group_name_H-M   'P 1'
#
loop_
_entity.id
_entity.type
_entity.pdbx_description
1 polymer ?
#
loop_
_entity_poly.entity_id
_entity_poly.type
_entity_poly.pdbx_seq_one_letter_code
_entity_poly.pdbx_strand_id
1 'polypeptide(L)'
;VTEPMPERLEDVISAREKQLTAYQNKRYAARYHNLVEAVCSAVKQKAPDKGEELALAVAVNYAKVLSYKDEYEVARLYTTPSFKQALEQTFTGNYTLAFHFAAPLLAKKDPHTGLPKKRRMGAWAWGGLGVLAKLKGLRGSVFDPFAYTHDRRLERQIISDYEVLIDTLIIGLTPDNYSLAVELASLPQGIRGFGHIKKQHYDVVKNREVALLKQFTGPGTPTGGQQHAA
;
A
#
# COMPACT_ATOMS: atom_id res chain seq x y z
N VAL A 1 17.01 -9.14 -9.82
CA VAL A 1 17.82 -7.90 -9.74
C VAL A 1 17.18 -7.03 -8.68
N THR A 2 17.75 -7.00 -7.48
CA THR A 2 17.40 -6.02 -6.45
C THR A 2 17.88 -4.67 -6.96
N GLU A 3 16.96 -3.83 -7.42
CA GLU A 3 17.27 -2.43 -7.70
C GLU A 3 17.89 -1.81 -6.44
N PRO A 4 19.00 -1.05 -6.55
CA PRO A 4 19.59 -0.38 -5.41
C PRO A 4 18.51 0.50 -4.76
N MET A 5 18.41 0.41 -3.43
CA MET A 5 17.46 1.21 -2.68
C MET A 5 17.85 2.68 -2.88
N PRO A 6 16.98 3.54 -3.42
CA PRO A 6 17.35 4.92 -3.69
C PRO A 6 17.77 5.61 -2.39
N GLU A 7 19.01 6.13 -2.35
CA GLU A 7 19.61 6.76 -1.17
C GLU A 7 19.04 8.16 -0.88
N ARG A 8 18.38 8.78 -1.88
CA ARG A 8 17.83 10.13 -1.78
C ARG A 8 16.31 10.15 -1.87
N LEU A 9 15.67 11.07 -1.15
CA LEU A 9 14.21 11.23 -1.14
C LEU A 9 13.65 11.45 -2.54
N GLU A 10 14.29 12.27 -3.38
CA GLU A 10 13.83 12.55 -4.74
C GLU A 10 13.80 11.28 -5.61
N ASP A 11 14.80 10.41 -5.45
CA ASP A 11 14.86 9.15 -6.18
C ASP A 11 13.75 8.20 -5.74
N VAL A 12 13.44 8.17 -4.43
CA VAL A 12 12.29 7.42 -3.90
C VAL A 12 10.99 7.94 -4.51
N ILE A 13 10.77 9.26 -4.49
CA ILE A 13 9.55 9.90 -5.02
C ILE A 13 9.39 9.56 -6.51
N SER A 14 10.43 9.77 -7.30
CA SER A 14 10.43 9.49 -8.75
C SER A 14 10.12 8.03 -9.05
N ALA A 15 10.72 7.10 -8.31
CA ALA A 15 10.45 5.66 -8.47
C ALA A 15 9.00 5.31 -8.13
N ARG A 16 8.44 5.86 -7.04
CA ARG A 16 7.05 5.60 -6.62
C ARG A 16 6.03 6.24 -7.56
N GLU A 17 6.29 7.41 -8.11
CA GLU A 17 5.43 8.03 -9.13
C GLU A 17 5.34 7.20 -10.40
N LYS A 18 6.49 6.70 -10.89
CA LYS A 18 6.54 5.80 -12.05
C LYS A 18 5.72 4.53 -11.77
N GLN A 19 5.92 3.93 -10.59
CA GLN A 19 5.16 2.77 -10.15
C GLN A 19 3.65 3.05 -10.09
N LEU A 20 3.22 4.16 -9.48
CA LEU A 20 1.81 4.50 -9.33
C LEU A 20 1.15 4.91 -10.65
N THR A 21 1.92 5.50 -11.56
CA THR A 21 1.46 5.78 -12.93
C THR A 21 1.20 4.49 -13.70
N ALA A 22 2.12 3.52 -13.60
CA ALA A 22 1.94 2.20 -14.19
C ALA A 22 0.76 1.44 -13.55
N TYR A 23 0.64 1.51 -12.22
CA TYR A 23 -0.42 0.90 -11.43
C TYR A 23 -1.81 1.41 -11.85
N GLN A 24 -2.03 2.73 -11.86
CA GLN A 24 -3.31 3.34 -12.19
C GLN A 24 -3.16 4.34 -13.34
N ASN A 25 -2.70 5.56 -13.06
CA ASN A 25 -2.50 6.62 -14.05
C ASN A 25 -1.73 7.82 -13.43
N LYS A 26 -1.43 8.83 -14.26
CA LYS A 26 -0.72 10.05 -13.83
C LYS A 26 -1.42 10.81 -12.71
N ARG A 27 -2.76 10.88 -12.72
CA ARG A 27 -3.54 11.55 -11.66
C ARG A 27 -3.36 10.86 -10.31
N TYR A 28 -3.26 9.52 -10.30
CA TYR A 28 -3.02 8.75 -9.09
C TYR A 28 -1.61 8.95 -8.54
N ALA A 29 -0.62 9.08 -9.42
CA ALA A 29 0.74 9.46 -9.03
C ALA A 29 0.81 10.91 -8.51
N ALA A 30 0.06 11.84 -9.10
CA ALA A 30 -0.01 13.22 -8.60
C ALA A 30 -0.62 13.30 -7.20
N ARG A 31 -1.65 12.49 -6.89
CA ARG A 31 -2.20 12.37 -5.51
C ARG A 31 -1.10 12.00 -4.50
N TYR A 32 -0.26 11.03 -4.87
CA TYR A 32 0.91 10.65 -4.07
C TYR A 32 1.90 11.79 -3.89
N HIS A 33 2.31 12.41 -5.01
CA HIS A 33 3.29 13.49 -5.01
C HIS A 33 2.86 14.64 -4.10
N ASN A 34 1.62 15.10 -4.24
CA ASN A 34 1.10 16.25 -3.50
C ASN A 34 1.14 16.03 -1.98
N LEU A 35 0.83 14.82 -1.49
CA LEU A 35 0.88 14.54 -0.05
C LEU A 35 2.34 14.54 0.45
N VAL A 36 3.26 13.94 -0.30
CA VAL A 36 4.69 13.92 0.07
C VAL A 36 5.26 15.34 0.06
N GLU A 37 4.94 16.14 -0.95
CA GLU A 37 5.36 17.55 -1.04
C GLU A 37 4.83 18.39 0.12
N ALA A 38 3.58 18.17 0.54
CA ALA A 38 3.00 18.84 1.70
C ALA A 38 3.78 18.52 2.98
N VAL A 39 4.20 17.25 3.16
CA VAL A 39 5.05 16.84 4.29
C VAL A 39 6.42 17.49 4.22
N CYS A 40 7.09 17.48 3.06
CA CYS A 40 8.37 18.16 2.87
C CYS A 40 8.29 19.64 3.23
N SER A 41 7.22 20.32 2.80
CA SER A 41 6.98 21.73 3.10
C SER A 41 6.76 21.95 4.60
N ALA A 42 5.97 21.08 5.25
CA ALA A 42 5.72 21.16 6.69
C ALA A 42 6.99 20.96 7.52
N VAL A 43 7.85 20.01 7.15
CA VAL A 43 9.14 19.77 7.83
C VAL A 43 10.04 21.00 7.70
N LYS A 44 10.20 21.54 6.48
CA LYS A 44 11.01 22.76 6.25
C LYS A 44 10.51 23.95 7.07
N GLN A 45 9.21 24.10 7.24
CA GLN A 45 8.61 25.22 7.96
C GLN A 45 8.64 25.07 9.48
N LYS A 46 8.32 23.87 9.99
CA LYS A 46 8.03 23.64 11.42
C LYS A 46 9.15 22.91 12.16
N ALA A 47 10.04 22.25 11.43
CA ALA A 47 11.16 21.49 11.99
C ALA A 47 12.40 21.59 11.08
N PRO A 48 12.91 22.82 10.80
CA PRO A 48 13.99 23.04 9.84
C PRO A 48 15.32 22.36 10.20
N ASP A 49 15.54 22.08 11.48
CA ASP A 49 16.74 21.39 11.99
C ASP A 49 16.64 19.85 11.90
N LYS A 50 15.52 19.32 11.38
CA LYS A 50 15.31 17.88 11.19
C LYS A 50 15.59 17.47 9.74
N GLY A 51 15.94 16.20 9.57
CA GLY A 51 16.21 15.61 8.26
C GLY A 51 14.95 15.24 7.48
N GLU A 52 15.13 14.34 6.51
CA GLU A 52 14.11 13.89 5.57
C GLU A 52 13.36 12.63 6.04
N GLU A 53 13.59 12.15 7.27
CA GLU A 53 13.09 10.86 7.74
C GLU A 53 11.56 10.77 7.68
N LEU A 54 10.85 11.84 8.04
CA LEU A 54 9.39 11.88 7.97
C LEU A 54 8.90 11.83 6.52
N ALA A 55 9.52 12.60 5.63
CA ALA A 55 9.17 12.61 4.21
C ALA A 55 9.45 11.26 3.55
N LEU A 56 10.59 10.62 3.87
CA LEU A 56 10.94 9.28 3.43
C LEU A 56 9.95 8.23 3.93
N ALA A 57 9.56 8.29 5.20
CA ALA A 57 8.56 7.39 5.77
C ALA A 57 7.22 7.51 5.03
N VAL A 58 6.77 8.73 4.74
CA VAL A 58 5.53 8.97 3.98
C VAL A 58 5.65 8.52 2.53
N ALA A 59 6.76 8.84 1.85
CA ALA A 59 7.02 8.43 0.47
C ALA A 59 6.94 6.90 0.30
N VAL A 60 7.55 6.15 1.22
CA VAL A 60 7.53 4.68 1.16
C VAL A 60 6.16 4.11 1.51
N ASN A 61 5.57 4.56 2.62
CA ASN A 61 4.35 3.94 3.15
C ASN A 61 3.09 4.36 2.39
N TYR A 62 3.00 5.60 1.93
CA TYR A 62 1.85 6.05 1.18
C TYR A 62 1.76 5.34 -0.18
N ALA A 63 2.89 5.21 -0.89
CA ALA A 63 2.94 4.46 -2.13
C ALA A 63 2.52 2.98 -1.93
N LYS A 64 2.94 2.35 -0.82
CA LYS A 64 2.51 0.99 -0.44
C LYS A 64 0.99 0.91 -0.26
N VAL A 65 0.41 1.85 0.50
CA VAL A 65 -1.03 1.88 0.79
C VAL A 65 -1.84 2.15 -0.47
N LEU A 66 -1.36 3.03 -1.35
CA LEU A 66 -2.00 3.34 -2.63
C LEU A 66 -1.94 2.20 -3.66
N SER A 67 -0.92 1.35 -3.61
CA SER A 67 -0.67 0.26 -4.57
C SER A 67 -1.02 -1.12 -4.00
N TYR A 68 -2.20 -1.25 -3.41
CA TYR A 68 -2.69 -2.55 -2.93
C TYR A 68 -2.90 -3.54 -4.09
N LYS A 69 -2.63 -4.81 -3.81
CA LYS A 69 -2.68 -5.88 -4.81
C LYS A 69 -4.13 -6.33 -5.02
N ASP A 70 -4.78 -5.74 -6.02
CA ASP A 70 -6.14 -6.05 -6.43
C ASP A 70 -6.19 -6.90 -7.70
N GLU A 71 -7.40 -7.18 -8.18
CA GLU A 71 -7.63 -8.05 -9.34
C GLU A 71 -7.02 -7.47 -10.61
N TYR A 72 -7.09 -6.15 -10.78
CA TYR A 72 -6.50 -5.44 -11.92
C TYR A 72 -4.96 -5.50 -11.90
N GLU A 73 -4.35 -5.33 -10.73
CA GLU A 73 -2.89 -5.40 -10.58
C GLU A 73 -2.39 -6.83 -10.75
N VAL A 74 -3.10 -7.82 -10.21
CA VAL A 74 -2.82 -9.24 -10.49
C VAL A 74 -2.89 -9.48 -12.00
N ALA A 75 -3.97 -9.04 -12.66
CA ALA A 75 -4.10 -9.19 -14.10
C ALA A 75 -2.92 -8.58 -14.86
N ARG A 76 -2.56 -7.33 -14.55
CA ARG A 76 -1.42 -6.63 -15.16
C ARG A 76 -0.12 -7.42 -15.01
N LEU A 77 0.19 -7.89 -13.80
CA LEU A 77 1.43 -8.62 -13.49
C LEU A 77 1.53 -9.95 -14.23
N TYR A 78 0.41 -10.67 -14.39
CA TYR A 78 0.37 -11.95 -15.10
C TYR A 78 0.36 -11.79 -16.63
N THR A 79 0.11 -10.57 -17.13
CA THR A 79 0.05 -10.29 -18.57
C THR A 79 1.26 -9.48 -19.06
N THR A 80 2.29 -9.30 -18.24
CA THR A 80 3.50 -8.59 -18.68
C THR A 80 4.33 -9.45 -19.64
N PRO A 81 5.04 -8.82 -20.60
CA PRO A 81 5.99 -9.54 -21.46
C PRO A 81 7.07 -10.28 -20.65
N SER A 82 7.54 -9.68 -19.57
CA SER A 82 8.55 -10.27 -18.68
C SER A 82 8.05 -11.54 -17.99
N PHE A 83 6.78 -11.58 -17.56
CA PHE A 83 6.20 -12.78 -16.98
C PHE A 83 6.08 -13.91 -18.00
N LYS A 84 5.67 -13.60 -19.24
CA LYS A 84 5.62 -14.58 -20.32
C LYS A 84 7.01 -15.14 -20.63
N GLN A 85 8.01 -14.28 -20.75
CA GLN A 85 9.40 -14.71 -20.99
C GLN A 85 9.93 -15.59 -19.85
N ALA A 86 9.65 -15.23 -18.60
CA ALA A 86 10.04 -16.04 -17.45
C ALA A 86 9.40 -17.44 -17.46
N LEU A 87 8.14 -17.55 -17.90
CA LEU A 87 7.47 -18.85 -18.06
C LEU A 87 8.15 -19.71 -19.13
N GLU A 88 8.45 -19.13 -20.30
CA GLU A 88 9.12 -19.81 -21.42
C GLU A 88 10.56 -20.25 -21.07
N GLN A 89 11.24 -19.52 -20.19
CA GLN A 89 12.57 -19.88 -19.70
C GLN A 89 12.54 -20.97 -18.62
N THR A 90 11.49 -20.98 -17.78
CA THR A 90 11.40 -21.89 -16.64
C THR A 90 10.88 -23.27 -17.04
N PHE A 91 9.93 -23.34 -17.98
CA PHE A 91 9.28 -24.57 -18.39
C PHE A 91 9.66 -24.95 -19.81
N THR A 92 10.14 -26.18 -20.00
CA THR A 92 10.44 -26.76 -21.31
C THR A 92 9.27 -27.61 -21.82
N GLY A 93 9.10 -27.67 -23.14
CA GLY A 93 8.06 -28.47 -23.79
C GLY A 93 6.66 -27.87 -23.75
N ASN A 94 5.65 -28.70 -24.03
CA ASN A 94 4.25 -28.28 -24.09
C ASN A 94 3.65 -28.21 -22.68
N TYR A 95 3.51 -27.00 -22.14
CA TYR A 95 2.80 -26.78 -20.87
C TYR A 95 1.44 -26.11 -21.10
N THR A 96 0.49 -26.39 -20.20
CA THR A 96 -0.81 -25.70 -20.16
C THR A 96 -0.94 -24.96 -18.85
N LEU A 97 -1.21 -23.66 -18.91
CA LEU A 97 -1.48 -22.87 -17.72
C LEU A 97 -2.90 -23.12 -17.22
N ALA A 98 -3.02 -23.32 -15.91
CA ALA A 98 -4.28 -23.31 -15.20
C ALA A 98 -4.18 -22.37 -14.01
N PHE A 99 -5.15 -21.47 -13.90
CA PHE A 99 -5.21 -20.48 -12.85
C PHE A 99 -6.22 -20.90 -11.79
N HIS A 100 -5.90 -20.65 -10.52
CA HIS A 100 -6.79 -20.96 -9.40
C HIS A 100 -7.25 -19.66 -8.75
N PHE A 101 -8.49 -19.27 -9.03
CA PHE A 101 -9.08 -18.06 -8.47
C PHE A 101 -10.18 -18.41 -7.47
N ALA A 102 -10.15 -17.78 -6.32
CA ALA A 102 -11.31 -17.67 -5.46
C ALA A 102 -12.19 -16.55 -6.02
N ALA A 103 -13.09 -16.84 -6.95
CA ALA A 103 -13.95 -15.83 -7.56
C ALA A 103 -14.87 -15.21 -6.47
N PRO A 104 -14.62 -13.98 -5.99
CA PRO A 104 -15.25 -13.49 -4.76
C PRO A 104 -16.78 -13.40 -4.84
N LEU A 105 -17.31 -13.17 -6.05
CA LEU A 105 -18.74 -13.00 -6.32
C LEU A 105 -19.46 -14.33 -6.64
N LEU A 106 -18.73 -15.39 -6.96
CA LEU A 106 -19.30 -16.66 -7.46
C LEU A 106 -18.88 -17.89 -6.64
N ALA A 107 -17.90 -17.75 -5.74
CA ALA A 107 -17.40 -18.85 -4.94
C ALA A 107 -18.35 -19.14 -3.78
N LYS A 108 -19.06 -20.28 -3.86
CA LYS A 108 -19.70 -20.88 -2.69
C LYS A 108 -18.62 -21.07 -1.61
N LYS A 109 -18.92 -20.62 -0.39
CA LYS A 109 -18.06 -20.89 0.77
C LYS A 109 -18.04 -22.40 1.02
N ASP A 110 -16.88 -22.91 1.36
CA ASP A 110 -16.74 -24.29 1.79
C ASP A 110 -17.44 -24.50 3.15
N PRO A 111 -18.31 -25.51 3.31
CA PRO A 111 -19.07 -25.70 4.53
C PRO A 111 -18.22 -26.04 5.77
N HIS A 112 -17.04 -26.61 5.58
CA HIS A 112 -16.19 -27.07 6.70
C HIS A 112 -15.18 -26.00 7.12
N THR A 113 -14.69 -25.21 6.17
CA THR A 113 -13.66 -24.18 6.43
C THR A 113 -14.20 -22.75 6.42
N GLY A 114 -15.40 -22.52 5.88
CA GLY A 114 -16.00 -21.18 5.71
C GLY A 114 -15.32 -20.32 4.63
N LEU A 115 -14.28 -20.83 3.97
CA LEU A 115 -13.47 -20.09 2.99
C LEU A 115 -14.03 -20.21 1.57
N PRO A 116 -13.81 -19.22 0.69
CA PRO A 116 -14.23 -19.29 -0.72
C PRO A 116 -13.54 -20.45 -1.47
N LYS A 117 -14.32 -21.31 -2.15
CA LYS A 117 -13.75 -22.39 -2.97
C LYS A 117 -12.96 -21.83 -4.16
N LYS A 118 -11.69 -22.25 -4.29
CA LYS A 118 -10.86 -21.96 -5.46
C LYS A 118 -11.41 -22.70 -6.68
N ARG A 119 -11.57 -22.00 -7.80
CA ARG A 119 -11.98 -22.58 -9.08
C ARG A 119 -10.78 -22.61 -10.02
N ARG A 120 -10.55 -23.78 -10.62
CA ARG A 120 -9.57 -23.94 -11.70
C ARG A 120 -10.16 -23.34 -12.97
N MET A 121 -9.45 -22.39 -13.55
CA MET A 121 -9.73 -21.83 -14.88
C MET A 121 -8.59 -22.23 -15.82
N GLY A 122 -8.93 -22.67 -17.03
CA GLY A 122 -7.94 -23.11 -18.02
C GLY A 122 -7.16 -21.95 -18.64
N ALA A 123 -6.35 -22.25 -19.67
CA ALA A 123 -5.47 -21.27 -20.32
C ALA A 123 -6.20 -20.04 -20.89
N TRP A 124 -7.49 -20.18 -21.23
CA TRP A 124 -8.33 -19.07 -21.68
C TRP A 124 -8.40 -17.92 -20.67
N ALA A 125 -8.23 -18.20 -19.37
CA ALA A 125 -8.23 -17.19 -18.32
C ALA A 125 -7.09 -16.17 -18.48
N TRP A 126 -5.98 -16.54 -19.14
CA TRP A 126 -4.89 -15.61 -19.41
C TRP A 126 -5.34 -14.47 -20.34
N GLY A 127 -6.13 -14.79 -21.38
CA GLY A 127 -6.73 -13.78 -22.24
C GLY A 127 -7.69 -12.86 -21.47
N GLY A 128 -8.48 -13.44 -20.55
CA GLY A 128 -9.35 -12.68 -19.64
C GLY A 128 -8.58 -11.72 -18.73
N LEU A 129 -7.46 -12.15 -18.16
CA LEU A 129 -6.56 -11.26 -17.41
C LEU A 129 -6.02 -10.14 -18.30
N GLY A 130 -5.68 -10.42 -19.56
CA GLY A 130 -5.24 -9.39 -20.51
C GLY A 130 -6.28 -8.29 -20.73
N VAL A 131 -7.56 -8.66 -20.83
CA VAL A 131 -8.67 -7.69 -20.91
C VAL A 131 -8.82 -6.94 -19.59
N LEU A 132 -8.83 -7.66 -18.46
CA LEU A 132 -8.98 -7.06 -17.14
C LEU A 132 -7.89 -6.04 -16.83
N ALA A 133 -6.63 -6.32 -17.21
CA ALA A 133 -5.50 -5.40 -17.05
C ALA A 133 -5.72 -4.07 -17.78
N LYS A 134 -6.37 -4.08 -18.95
CA LYS A 134 -6.72 -2.88 -19.72
C LYS A 134 -7.88 -2.09 -19.10
N LEU A 135 -8.73 -2.76 -18.32
CA LEU A 135 -9.87 -2.17 -17.63
C LEU A 135 -9.52 -1.58 -16.25
N LYS A 136 -8.23 -1.39 -15.91
CA LYS A 136 -7.82 -0.74 -14.65
C LYS A 136 -8.44 0.64 -14.40
N GLY A 137 -8.92 1.33 -15.45
CA GLY A 137 -9.68 2.57 -15.33
C GLY A 137 -11.01 2.41 -14.57
N LEU A 138 -11.57 1.21 -14.53
CA LEU A 138 -12.76 0.90 -13.75
C LEU A 138 -12.48 0.86 -12.25
N ARG A 139 -11.23 0.64 -11.82
CA ARG A 139 -10.85 0.53 -10.40
C ARG A 139 -11.42 1.67 -9.58
N GLY A 140 -12.23 1.34 -8.57
CA GLY A 140 -12.84 2.30 -7.66
C GLY A 140 -13.98 3.14 -8.26
N SER A 141 -14.40 2.87 -9.50
CA SER A 141 -15.59 3.47 -10.11
C SER A 141 -16.86 2.73 -9.71
N VAL A 142 -18.02 3.32 -10.00
CA VAL A 142 -19.35 2.68 -9.78
C VAL A 142 -19.51 1.41 -10.65
N PHE A 143 -18.78 1.32 -11.76
CA PHE A 143 -18.79 0.16 -12.66
C PHE A 143 -17.76 -0.91 -12.28
N ASP A 144 -17.07 -0.77 -11.15
CA ASP A 144 -16.11 -1.76 -10.67
C ASP A 144 -16.81 -2.93 -9.98
N PRO A 145 -16.83 -4.14 -10.56
CA PRO A 145 -17.49 -5.28 -9.93
C PRO A 145 -16.81 -5.71 -8.62
N PHE A 146 -15.53 -5.36 -8.42
CA PHE A 146 -14.77 -5.73 -7.23
C PHE A 146 -14.89 -4.70 -6.11
N ALA A 147 -15.29 -3.46 -6.42
CA ALA A 147 -15.24 -2.35 -5.47
C ALA A 147 -16.12 -2.58 -4.24
N TYR A 148 -17.21 -3.35 -4.34
CA TYR A 148 -18.17 -3.53 -3.26
C TYR A 148 -17.76 -4.60 -2.24
N THR A 149 -16.69 -5.36 -2.50
CA THR A 149 -16.18 -6.38 -1.58
C THR A 149 -15.67 -5.77 -0.26
N HIS A 150 -15.72 -6.56 0.83
CA HIS A 150 -15.22 -6.14 2.14
C HIS A 150 -13.74 -5.73 2.06
N ASP A 151 -12.93 -6.52 1.37
CA ASP A 151 -11.51 -6.23 1.17
C ASP A 151 -11.28 -4.88 0.46
N ARG A 152 -11.97 -4.60 -0.65
CA ARG A 152 -11.80 -3.32 -1.37
C ARG A 152 -12.29 -2.12 -0.57
N ARG A 153 -13.31 -2.27 0.28
CA ARG A 153 -13.73 -1.22 1.22
C ARG A 153 -12.63 -0.93 2.25
N LEU A 154 -12.04 -1.98 2.83
CA LEU A 154 -10.95 -1.86 3.79
C LEU A 154 -9.72 -1.18 3.16
N GLU A 155 -9.33 -1.54 1.94
CA GLU A 155 -8.19 -0.88 1.26
C GLU A 155 -8.40 0.63 1.09
N ARG A 156 -9.60 1.05 0.68
CA ARG A 156 -9.94 2.47 0.55
C ARG A 156 -9.99 3.18 1.89
N GLN A 157 -10.47 2.50 2.93
CA GLN A 157 -10.44 3.02 4.30
C GLN A 157 -9.00 3.23 4.77
N ILE A 158 -8.09 2.27 4.54
CA ILE A 158 -6.67 2.41 4.91
C ILE A 158 -6.03 3.61 4.20
N ILE A 159 -6.34 3.84 2.92
CA ILE A 159 -5.87 5.04 2.20
C ILE A 159 -6.38 6.32 2.87
N SER A 160 -7.70 6.39 3.12
CA SER A 160 -8.32 7.57 3.72
C SER A 160 -7.80 7.86 5.12
N ASP A 161 -7.68 6.84 5.96
CA ASP A 161 -7.18 6.99 7.33
C ASP A 161 -5.72 7.45 7.35
N TYR A 162 -4.91 6.94 6.42
CA TYR A 162 -3.53 7.36 6.31
C TYR A 162 -3.40 8.83 5.90
N GLU A 163 -4.20 9.29 4.93
CA GLU A 163 -4.23 10.71 4.53
C GLU A 163 -4.63 11.62 5.69
N VAL A 164 -5.69 11.25 6.42
CA VAL A 164 -6.13 11.98 7.62
C VAL A 164 -5.04 12.01 8.69
N LEU A 165 -4.32 10.90 8.88
CA LEU A 165 -3.19 10.83 9.80
C LEU A 165 -2.10 11.81 9.36
N ILE A 166 -1.68 11.80 8.10
CA ILE A 166 -0.63 12.69 7.60
C ILE A 166 -1.05 14.16 7.70
N ASP A 167 -2.29 14.51 7.40
CA ASP A 167 -2.82 15.87 7.58
C ASP A 167 -2.73 16.30 9.06
N THR A 168 -3.09 15.39 9.99
CA THR A 168 -2.98 15.63 11.43
C THR A 168 -1.52 15.86 11.85
N LEU A 169 -0.58 15.06 11.33
CA LEU A 169 0.84 15.21 11.59
C LEU A 169 1.35 16.55 11.06
N ILE A 170 1.01 16.92 9.82
CA ILE A 170 1.40 18.20 9.21
C ILE A 170 0.94 19.37 10.07
N ILE A 171 -0.29 19.34 10.58
CA ILE A 171 -0.87 20.42 11.39
C ILE A 171 -0.14 20.52 12.74
N GLY A 172 0.05 19.40 13.43
CA GLY A 172 0.62 19.35 14.79
C GLY A 172 2.14 19.22 14.88
N LEU A 173 2.86 19.21 13.76
CA LEU A 173 4.31 18.98 13.74
C LEU A 173 5.07 20.07 14.52
N THR A 174 5.96 19.63 15.41
CA THR A 174 6.96 20.45 16.10
C THR A 174 8.31 19.74 16.04
N PRO A 175 9.42 20.44 16.35
CA PRO A 175 10.74 19.79 16.43
C PRO A 175 10.79 18.68 17.48
N ASP A 176 10.02 18.80 18.57
CA ASP A 176 10.04 17.88 19.72
C ASP A 176 9.26 16.58 19.42
N ASN A 177 8.17 16.65 18.65
CA ASN A 177 7.36 15.49 18.32
C ASN A 177 7.71 14.86 16.96
N TYR A 178 8.78 15.32 16.30
CA TYR A 178 9.20 14.86 14.97
C TYR A 178 9.43 13.34 14.92
N SER A 179 10.14 12.77 15.90
CA SER A 179 10.41 11.33 15.94
C SER A 179 9.13 10.50 16.04
N LEU A 180 8.15 11.01 16.79
CA LEU A 180 6.84 10.40 16.93
C LEU A 180 6.02 10.50 15.63
N ALA A 181 6.14 11.62 14.90
CA ALA A 181 5.54 11.75 13.57
C ALA A 181 6.11 10.71 12.59
N VAL A 182 7.42 10.47 12.61
CA VAL A 182 8.08 9.44 11.79
C VAL A 182 7.55 8.04 12.14
N GLU A 183 7.39 7.73 13.43
CA GLU A 183 6.83 6.46 13.88
C GLU A 183 5.38 6.28 13.41
N LEU A 184 4.53 7.31 13.60
CA LEU A 184 3.15 7.32 13.15
C LEU A 184 3.04 7.12 11.63
N ALA A 185 3.84 7.84 10.84
CA ALA A 185 3.89 7.69 9.39
C ALA A 185 4.36 6.30 8.92
N SER A 186 5.08 5.57 9.77
CA SER A 186 5.64 4.24 9.50
C SER A 186 4.71 3.09 9.87
N LEU A 187 3.62 3.35 10.59
CA LEU A 187 2.68 2.33 11.04
C LEU A 187 2.11 1.39 9.94
N PRO A 188 1.83 1.84 8.70
CA PRO A 188 1.33 0.96 7.64
C PRO A 188 2.28 -0.20 7.28
N GLN A 189 3.54 -0.17 7.69
CA GLN A 189 4.47 -1.30 7.52
C GLN A 189 3.96 -2.57 8.23
N GLY A 190 3.22 -2.42 9.33
CA GLY A 190 2.60 -3.51 10.09
C GLY A 190 1.39 -4.14 9.42
N ILE A 191 0.77 -3.47 8.44
CA ILE A 191 -0.38 -4.00 7.70
C ILE A 191 0.13 -4.95 6.62
N ARG A 192 -0.09 -6.25 6.83
CA ARG A 192 0.38 -7.34 5.95
C ARG A 192 -0.72 -8.40 5.78
N GLY A 193 -0.52 -9.28 4.80
CA GLY A 193 -1.45 -10.37 4.50
C GLY A 193 -2.64 -9.96 3.64
N PHE A 194 -3.65 -10.83 3.58
CA PHE A 194 -4.85 -10.69 2.75
C PHE A 194 -6.11 -11.02 3.56
N GLY A 195 -7.26 -10.49 3.14
CA GLY A 195 -8.56 -10.74 3.76
C GLY A 195 -8.57 -10.47 5.27
N HIS A 196 -9.08 -11.42 6.05
CA HIS A 196 -9.22 -11.30 7.50
C HIS A 196 -7.88 -11.09 8.24
N ILE A 197 -6.78 -11.67 7.77
CA ILE A 197 -5.45 -11.46 8.36
C ILE A 197 -5.04 -9.98 8.20
N LYS A 198 -5.28 -9.39 7.03
CA LYS A 198 -5.00 -7.98 6.81
C LYS A 198 -5.84 -7.08 7.71
N LYS A 199 -7.12 -7.44 7.90
CA LYS A 199 -8.01 -6.74 8.83
C LYS A 199 -7.47 -6.78 10.26
N GLN A 200 -7.08 -7.95 10.76
CA GLN A 200 -6.50 -8.08 12.11
C GLN A 200 -5.25 -7.23 12.29
N HIS A 201 -4.34 -7.21 11.32
CA HIS A 201 -3.16 -6.35 11.37
C HIS A 201 -3.52 -4.86 11.32
N TYR A 202 -4.52 -4.49 10.53
CA TYR A 202 -5.01 -3.12 10.48
C TYR A 202 -5.61 -2.70 11.84
N ASP A 203 -6.42 -3.53 12.48
CA ASP A 203 -7.00 -3.25 13.79
C ASP A 203 -5.90 -3.07 14.87
N VAL A 204 -4.87 -3.91 14.86
CA VAL A 204 -3.70 -3.78 15.75
C VAL A 204 -2.95 -2.48 15.49
N VAL A 205 -2.71 -2.14 14.22
CA VAL A 205 -2.05 -0.88 13.86
C VAL A 205 -2.88 0.32 14.30
N LYS A 206 -4.21 0.28 14.13
CA LYS A 206 -5.08 1.39 14.52
C LYS A 206 -5.10 1.63 16.03
N ASN A 207 -5.05 0.56 16.82
CA ASN A 207 -4.90 0.69 18.28
C ASN A 207 -3.58 1.36 18.67
N ARG A 208 -2.47 1.00 18.01
CA ARG A 208 -1.18 1.66 18.23
C ARG A 208 -1.20 3.13 17.78
N GLU A 209 -1.82 3.41 16.64
CA GLU A 209 -2.00 4.77 16.12
C GLU A 209 -2.70 5.66 17.16
N VAL A 210 -3.81 5.19 17.75
CA VAL A 210 -4.54 5.95 18.79
C VAL A 210 -3.66 6.24 20.00
N ALA A 211 -2.85 5.28 20.45
CA ALA A 211 -1.95 5.48 21.59
C ALA A 211 -0.85 6.51 21.29
N LEU A 212 -0.25 6.44 20.11
CA LEU A 212 0.81 7.36 19.67
C LEU A 212 0.26 8.76 19.37
N LEU A 213 -0.94 8.87 18.77
CA LEU A 213 -1.59 10.16 18.52
C LEU A 213 -1.86 10.92 19.82
N LYS A 214 -2.26 10.23 20.90
CA LYS A 214 -2.43 10.87 22.22
C LYS A 214 -1.13 11.47 22.74
N GLN A 215 0.00 10.80 22.49
CA GLN A 215 1.32 11.34 22.86
C GLN A 215 1.72 12.50 21.95
N PHE A 216 1.35 12.44 20.66
CA PHE A 216 1.67 13.46 19.66
C PHE A 216 0.93 14.78 19.92
N THR A 217 -0.34 14.70 20.33
CA THR A 217 -1.18 15.86 20.63
C THR A 217 -1.10 16.31 22.09
N GLY A 218 -0.50 15.50 22.97
CA GLY A 218 -0.38 15.81 24.39
C GLY A 218 0.71 16.86 24.68
N PRO A 219 0.65 17.57 25.81
CA PRO A 219 1.74 18.45 26.24
C PRO A 219 3.01 17.60 26.39
N GLY A 220 4.06 17.99 25.67
CA GLY A 220 5.26 17.17 25.46
C GLY A 220 5.82 16.59 26.75
N THR A 221 5.75 15.27 26.90
CA THR A 221 6.56 14.56 27.89
C THR A 221 7.95 14.45 27.27
N PRO A 222 8.99 15.10 27.82
CA PRO A 222 10.34 14.92 27.31
C PRO A 222 10.73 13.46 27.56
N THR A 223 10.94 12.69 26.48
CA THR A 223 11.54 11.36 26.56
C THR A 223 13.00 11.55 26.96
N GLY A 224 13.25 11.66 28.27
CA GLY A 224 14.56 11.56 28.89
C GLY A 224 15.17 10.21 28.52
N GLY A 225 16.42 10.26 28.06
CA GLY A 225 17.18 9.10 27.63
C GLY A 225 17.17 7.99 28.68
N GLN A 226 16.96 6.77 28.21
CA GLN A 226 17.33 5.58 28.98
C GLN A 226 18.86 5.58 29.12
N GLN A 227 19.32 6.09 30.26
CA GLN A 227 20.61 5.72 30.82
C GLN A 227 20.57 4.22 31.08
N HIS A 228 21.37 3.47 30.32
CA HIS A 228 21.78 2.14 30.74
C HIS A 228 22.57 2.28 32.04
N ALA A 229 21.99 1.81 33.14
CA ALA A 229 22.65 1.69 34.43
C ALA A 229 22.99 0.22 34.69
N ALA A 230 24.29 0.00 34.90
CA ALA A 230 24.99 -1.08 35.61
C ALA A 230 24.74 -2.53 35.18
#